data_AF-A0A519RSS7-F1
#
_entry.id   AF-A0A519RSS7-F1
#
_cell.length_a   1.000
_cell.length_b   1.000
_cell.length_c   1.000
_cell.angle_alpha   90.00
_cell.angle_beta   90.00
_cell.angle_gamma   90.00
#
_symmetry.space_group_name_H-M   'P 1'
#
loop_
_entity.id
_entity.type
_entity.pdbx_description
1 polymer ?
#
loop_
_entity_poly.entity_id
_entity_poly.type
_entity_poly.pdbx_seq_one_letter_code
_entity_poly.pdbx_strand_id
1 'polypeptide(L)' 'MNTLMLNKGPFAQNPATARAARQREVDNALLVQALCERRPGPGVLARLMRYVTGELSREQAFAELYAGMR' A
#
# COMPACT_ATOMS: atom_id res chain seq x y z
N MET A 1 -33.69 4.69 -24.41
CA MET A 1 -32.92 5.23 -23.26
C MET A 1 -31.69 4.36 -23.10
N ASN A 2 -30.54 4.79 -23.64
CA ASN A 2 -29.33 3.99 -23.70
C ASN A 2 -28.46 4.22 -22.45
N THR A 3 -28.13 3.11 -21.80
CA THR A 3 -27.18 2.96 -20.71
C THR A 3 -25.80 3.48 -21.12
N LEU A 4 -25.33 4.53 -20.45
CA LEU A 4 -23.93 4.98 -20.50
C LEU A 4 -23.07 3.94 -19.77
N MET A 5 -22.60 2.93 -20.49
CA MET A 5 -21.50 2.07 -20.04
C MET A 5 -20.28 2.97 -19.82
N LEU A 6 -19.94 3.22 -18.55
CA LEU A 6 -18.67 3.86 -18.18
C LEU A 6 -17.54 3.04 -18.81
N ASN A 7 -16.92 3.62 -19.83
CA ASN A 7 -15.81 3.05 -20.56
C ASN A 7 -14.61 2.94 -19.59
N LYS A 8 -14.48 1.78 -18.94
CA LYS A 8 -13.33 1.45 -18.10
C LYS A 8 -12.15 1.25 -19.06
N GLY A 9 -11.32 2.28 -19.21
CA GLY A 9 -10.11 2.20 -20.04
C GLY A 9 -9.24 1.00 -19.62
N PRO A 10 -8.39 0.47 -20.51
CA PRO A 10 -7.63 -0.77 -20.31
C PRO A 10 -6.66 -0.74 -19.11
N PHE A 11 -6.47 0.42 -18.49
CA PHE A 11 -5.61 0.65 -17.33
C PHE A 11 -6.35 0.70 -15.99
N ALA A 12 -7.66 0.51 -15.97
CA ALA A 12 -8.42 0.45 -14.74
C ALA A 12 -8.07 -0.85 -14.00
N GLN A 13 -7.07 -0.77 -13.12
CA GLN A 13 -6.64 -1.89 -12.29
C GLN A 13 -7.85 -2.45 -11.54
N ASN A 14 -8.05 -3.77 -11.68
CA ASN A 14 -9.04 -4.48 -10.90
C ASN A 14 -8.76 -4.19 -9.41
N PRO A 15 -9.76 -3.78 -8.60
CA PRO A 15 -9.53 -3.48 -7.18
C PRO A 15 -8.86 -4.64 -6.42
N ALA A 16 -9.10 -5.89 -6.83
CA ALA A 16 -8.39 -7.05 -6.28
C ALA A 16 -6.90 -7.07 -6.65
N THR A 17 -6.54 -6.70 -7.89
CA THR A 17 -5.13 -6.64 -8.32
C THR A 17 -4.40 -5.45 -7.70
N ALA A 18 -5.09 -4.31 -7.51
CA ALA A 18 -4.55 -3.17 -6.80
C ALA A 18 -4.25 -3.51 -5.32
N ARG A 19 -5.17 -4.18 -4.61
CA ARG A 19 -4.92 -4.64 -3.24
C ARG A 19 -3.75 -5.61 -3.15
N ALA A 20 -3.66 -6.57 -4.08
CA ALA A 20 -2.55 -7.53 -4.11
C ALA A 20 -1.19 -6.84 -4.36
N ALA A 21 -1.15 -5.84 -5.24
CA ALA A 21 0.06 -5.04 -5.47
C ALA A 21 0.47 -4.28 -4.21
N ARG A 22 -0.47 -3.61 -3.53
CA ARG A 22 -0.20 -2.91 -2.27
C ARG A 22 0.28 -3.85 -1.16
N GLN A 23 -0.29 -5.05 -1.07
CA GLN A 23 0.17 -6.05 -0.10
C GLN A 23 1.63 -6.44 -0.36
N ARG A 24 2.00 -6.70 -1.62
CA ARG A 24 3.41 -7.00 -1.98
C ARG A 24 4.35 -5.85 -1.63
N GLU A 25 3.94 -4.60 -1.83
CA GLU A 25 4.75 -3.44 -1.44
C GLU A 25 4.97 -3.38 0.08
N VAL A 26 3.94 -3.66 0.88
CA VAL A 26 4.06 -3.74 2.34
C VAL A 26 4.98 -4.88 2.77
N ASP A 27 4.79 -6.08 2.21
CA ASP A 27 5.61 -7.25 2.53
C ASP A 27 7.09 -7.00 2.24
N ASN A 28 7.39 -6.41 1.08
CA ASN A 28 8.75 -6.02 0.70
C ASN A 28 9.36 -5.01 1.68
N ALA A 29 8.60 -4.00 2.09
CA ALA A 29 9.09 -3.00 3.03
C ALA A 29 9.37 -3.60 4.41
N LEU A 30 8.50 -4.51 4.89
CA LEU A 30 8.73 -5.21 6.15
C LEU A 30 9.95 -6.14 6.08
N LEU A 31 10.17 -6.78 4.94
CA LEU A 31 11.38 -7.59 4.71
C LEU A 31 12.64 -6.72 4.77
N VAL A 32 12.63 -5.53 4.16
CA VAL A 32 13.75 -4.58 4.26
C VAL A 32 14.01 -4.15 5.70
N GLN A 33 12.96 -3.87 6.48
CA GLN A 33 13.13 -3.52 7.90
C GLN A 33 13.76 -4.66 8.69
N ALA A 34 13.29 -5.89 8.48
CA ALA A 34 13.85 -7.08 9.13
C ALA A 34 15.32 -7.31 8.77
N LEU A 35 15.69 -7.13 7.48
CA LEU A 35 17.09 -7.19 7.04
C LEU A 35 17.98 -6.12 7.68
N CYS A 36 17.40 -4.99 8.06
CA CYS A 36 18.09 -3.95 8.83
C CYS A 36 17.97 -4.12 10.35
N GLU A 37 17.53 -5.30 10.84
CA GLU A 37 17.29 -5.60 12.27
C GLU A 37 16.29 -4.67 12.96
N ARG A 38 15.44 -4.00 12.17
CA ARG A 38 14.42 -3.08 12.67
C ARG A 38 13.07 -3.77 12.72
N ARG A 39 12.32 -3.47 13.78
CA ARG A 39 10.94 -3.91 13.92
C ARG A 39 10.02 -2.70 13.94
N PRO A 40 9.20 -2.49 12.88
CA PRO A 40 8.23 -1.40 12.87
C PRO A 40 7.28 -1.49 14.05
N GLY A 41 7.01 -0.36 14.68
CA GLY A 41 6.05 -0.28 15.78
C GLY A 41 4.61 -0.58 15.32
N PRO A 42 3.70 -0.89 16.25
CA PRO A 42 2.31 -1.23 15.93
C PRO A 42 1.57 -0.11 15.18
N GLY A 43 1.88 1.16 15.44
CA GLY A 43 1.31 2.30 14.73
C GLY A 43 1.69 2.33 13.24
N VAL A 44 2.95 2.00 12.92
CA VAL A 44 3.43 1.90 11.53
C VAL A 44 2.71 0.76 10.82
N LEU A 45 2.61 -0.42 11.46
CA LEU A 45 1.90 -1.58 10.90
C LEU A 45 0.44 -1.26 10.61
N ALA A 46 -0.25 -0.55 11.50
CA ALA A 46 -1.64 -0.13 11.30
C ALA A 46 -1.80 0.77 10.06
N ARG A 47 -0.88 1.71 9.83
CA ARG A 47 -0.90 2.57 8.64
C ARG A 47 -0.63 1.79 7.36
N LEU A 48 0.28 0.83 7.38
CA LEU A 48 0.54 -0.05 6.22
C LEU A 48 -0.70 -0.87 5.85
N MET A 49 -1.45 -1.38 6.84
CA MET A 49 -2.70 -2.09 6.56
C MET A 49 -3.78 -1.18 5.96
N ARG A 50 -3.88 0.08 6.42
CA ARG A 50 -4.77 1.08 5.82
C ARG A 50 -4.37 1.45 4.39
N TYR A 51 -3.08 1.37 4.05
CA TYR A 51 -2.65 1.47 2.66
C TYR A 51 -3.10 0.26 1.82
N VAL A 52 -3.00 -0.97 2.34
CA VAL A 52 -3.49 -2.16 1.63
C VAL A 52 -4.98 -2.05 1.30
N THR A 53 -5.79 -1.57 2.25
CA THR A 53 -7.23 -1.35 2.03
C THR A 53 -7.53 -0.16 1.11
N GLY A 54 -6.55 0.71 0.85
CA GLY A 54 -6.67 1.88 -0.02
C GLY A 54 -7.15 3.14 0.69
N GLU A 55 -7.18 3.15 2.03
CA GLU A 55 -7.56 4.31 2.85
C GLU A 55 -6.46 5.38 2.94
N LEU A 56 -5.21 4.99 2.76
CA LEU A 56 -4.05 5.90 2.79
C LEU A 56 -3.29 5.87 1.47
N SER A 57 -2.67 7.00 1.12
CA SER A 57 -1.68 7.03 0.05
C SER A 57 -0.40 6.30 0.47
N ARG A 58 0.42 5.92 -0.51
CA ARG A 58 1.73 5.30 -0.25
C ARG A 58 2.62 6.22 0.60
N GLU A 59 2.67 7.50 0.27
CA GLU A 59 3.49 8.47 1.02
C GLU A 59 3.05 8.57 2.48
N GLN A 60 1.75 8.65 2.74
CA GLN A 60 1.20 8.76 4.10
C GLN A 60 1.49 7.50 4.93
N ALA A 61 1.37 6.32 4.34
CA ALA A 61 1.56 5.07 5.07
C ALA A 61 3.04 4.74 5.33
N PHE A 62 3.94 5.13 4.43
CA PHE A 62 5.36 4.77 4.51
C PHE A 62 6.23 5.88 5.12
N ALA A 63 5.72 7.09 5.37
CA ALA A 63 6.50 8.21 5.91
C ALA A 63 7.36 7.83 7.14
N GLU A 64 6.81 7.04 8.06
CA GLU A 64 7.49 6.64 9.30
C GLU A 64 8.53 5.54 9.10
N LEU A 65 8.40 4.70 8.06
CA LEU A 65 9.43 3.71 7.70
C LEU A 65 10.71 4.39 7.21
N TYR A 66 10.56 5.51 6.50
CA TYR A 66 11.68 6.27 5.94
C TYR A 66 12.30 7.24 6.96
N ALA A 67 11.53 7.72 7.94
CA ALA A 67 12.01 8.65 8.96
C ALA A 67 13.14 8.07 9.85
N GLY A 68 13.20 6.75 10.02
CA GLY A 68 14.24 6.07 10.80
C GLY A 68 15.53 5.75 10.04
N MET A 69 15.67 6.13 8.76
CA MET A 69 16.87 5.86 7.93
C MET A 69 17.88 7.02 7.91
N ARG A 70 17.92 7.83 8.97
CA ARG A 70 18.82 8.97 9.10
C ARG A 70 20.01 8.64 10.00
#